data_AF-A0A969U7C8-F1
#
_entry.id   AF-A0A969U7C8-F1
#
_cell.length_a   1.000
_cell.length_b   1.000
_cell.length_c   1.000
_cell.angle_alpha   90.00
_cell.angle_beta   90.00
_cell.angle_gamma   90.00
#
_symmetry.space_group_name_H-M   'P 1'
#
loop_
_entity.id
_entity.type
_entity.pdbx_description
1 polymer ?
#
loop_
_entity_poly.entity_id
_entity_poly.type
_entity_poly.pdbx_seq_one_letter_code
_entity_poly.pdbx_strand_id
1 'polypeptide(L)'
;MISLTAASQAQAATITLNAGVPGTADPWLAGMPDGTISSRSPVRNRFSLAPRESAVLVPNLPLAAGNILTFGVTGSVNYKSVTPIDTPDGDRTVATHSAGDEHGISNISAPRNSLLGVFLDAQQPNLSPAPPALNFSTPDSRNYLQLAPLIKQVFFIGDGRTDRGVIQQIVVPEGASRFYLGAMDAFDWSDNAGIFDVAVTGTYEEVTNPPSPSPAPSPAGEIPPIDPEAVAVPEPATVIGSFLGFGILGAGARHKRKQKQKISEP
;
A
#
# COMPACT_ATOMS: atom_id res chain seq x y z
N MET A 1 35.14 20.81 20.91
CA MET A 1 34.18 19.91 20.24
C MET A 1 32.93 20.72 19.97
N ILE A 2 32.60 20.99 18.70
CA ILE A 2 31.34 21.62 18.33
C ILE A 2 30.32 20.48 18.27
N SER A 3 29.39 20.45 19.21
CA SER A 3 28.27 19.50 19.19
C SER A 3 27.27 20.01 18.15
N LEU A 4 27.26 19.41 16.95
CA LEU A 4 26.23 19.64 15.96
C LEU A 4 24.96 18.92 16.44
N THR A 5 23.99 19.69 16.90
CA THR A 5 22.67 19.15 17.25
C THR A 5 21.85 19.12 15.96
N ALA A 6 21.45 17.93 15.50
CA ALA A 6 20.56 17.80 14.35
C ALA A 6 19.19 18.39 14.71
N ALA A 7 18.60 19.18 13.80
CA ALA A 7 17.22 19.62 13.92
C ALA A 7 16.32 18.56 13.28
N SER A 8 15.29 18.10 13.99
CA SER A 8 14.21 17.30 13.39
C SER A 8 13.04 18.20 13.03
N GLN A 9 12.39 17.90 11.90
CA GLN A 9 11.09 18.48 11.54
C GLN A 9 10.10 17.36 11.26
N ALA A 10 8.87 17.54 11.72
CA ALA A 10 7.77 16.65 11.39
C ALA A 10 7.36 16.87 9.93
N GLN A 11 7.52 15.82 9.12
CA GLN A 11 7.08 15.76 7.74
C GLN A 11 5.80 14.93 7.65
N ALA A 12 4.91 15.27 6.72
CA ALA A 12 3.69 14.50 6.45
C ALA A 12 3.67 14.05 4.99
N ALA A 13 3.29 12.80 4.75
CA ALA A 13 3.01 12.26 3.43
C ALA A 13 1.63 11.62 3.40
N THR A 14 0.84 11.95 2.37
CA THR A 14 -0.49 11.37 2.15
C THR A 14 -0.45 10.43 0.94
N ILE A 15 -0.87 9.19 1.15
CA ILE A 15 -1.08 8.19 0.11
C ILE A 15 -2.57 7.99 -0.08
N THR A 16 -3.04 8.18 -1.32
CA THR A 16 -4.41 7.84 -1.72
C THR A 16 -4.40 6.53 -2.49
N LEU A 17 -5.30 5.61 -2.17
CA LEU A 17 -5.42 4.35 -2.89
C LEU A 17 -6.28 4.53 -4.14
N ASN A 18 -5.65 4.56 -5.32
CA ASN A 18 -6.33 4.85 -6.59
C ASN A 18 -7.49 3.89 -6.94
N ALA A 19 -7.41 2.64 -6.49
CA ALA A 19 -8.47 1.63 -6.71
C ALA A 19 -9.38 1.44 -5.47
N GLY A 20 -9.12 2.17 -4.39
CA GLY A 20 -9.77 1.98 -3.10
C GLY A 20 -9.47 0.63 -2.45
N VAL A 21 -10.25 0.31 -1.42
CA VAL A 21 -10.26 -0.97 -0.72
C VAL A 21 -11.62 -1.64 -1.00
N PRO A 22 -11.67 -2.73 -1.79
CA PRO A 22 -12.93 -3.38 -2.09
C PRO A 22 -13.51 -4.06 -0.84
N GLY A 23 -14.83 -4.19 -0.76
CA GLY A 23 -15.49 -4.97 0.29
C GLY A 23 -15.05 -6.44 0.33
N THR A 24 -14.54 -6.94 -0.80
CA THR A 24 -13.99 -8.30 -0.94
C THR A 24 -12.57 -8.46 -0.40
N ALA A 25 -11.93 -7.40 0.08
CA ALA A 25 -10.58 -7.45 0.64
C ALA A 25 -10.61 -8.12 2.02
N ASP A 26 -10.18 -9.38 2.06
CA ASP A 26 -10.10 -10.24 3.23
C ASP A 26 -8.81 -9.94 4.04
N PRO A 27 -8.94 -9.39 5.27
CA PRO A 27 -7.79 -9.09 6.12
C PRO A 27 -6.92 -10.32 6.45
N TRP A 28 -7.51 -11.53 6.50
CA TRP A 28 -6.81 -12.77 6.87
C TRP A 28 -6.04 -13.40 5.69
N LEU A 29 -6.09 -12.78 4.51
CA LEU A 29 -5.21 -13.07 3.37
C LEU A 29 -4.09 -12.03 3.21
N ALA A 30 -3.95 -11.06 4.11
CA ALA A 30 -2.90 -10.05 4.05
C ALA A 30 -1.51 -10.70 4.00
N GLY A 31 -0.72 -10.40 2.97
CA GLY A 31 0.65 -10.88 2.85
C GLY A 31 0.83 -12.39 2.62
N MET A 32 -0.25 -13.12 2.33
CA MET A 32 -0.22 -14.52 1.94
C MET A 32 0.06 -14.69 0.44
N PRO A 33 0.75 -15.77 0.01
CA PRO A 33 1.04 -16.02 -1.40
C PRO A 33 -0.20 -16.38 -2.22
N ASP A 34 -0.13 -16.12 -3.52
CA ASP A 34 -1.15 -16.53 -4.50
C ASP A 34 -1.48 -18.02 -4.39
N GLY A 35 -2.77 -18.36 -4.45
CA GLY A 35 -3.27 -19.71 -4.27
C GLY A 35 -3.63 -20.06 -2.82
N THR A 36 -3.34 -19.20 -1.85
CA THR A 36 -3.81 -19.36 -0.46
C THR A 36 -5.32 -19.22 -0.40
N ILE A 37 -5.99 -20.19 0.23
CA ILE A 37 -7.43 -20.15 0.51
C ILE A 37 -7.67 -19.74 1.96
N SER A 38 -8.71 -18.96 2.21
CA SER A 38 -9.21 -18.73 3.56
C SER A 38 -9.96 -19.96 4.09
N SER A 39 -10.27 -19.92 5.38
CA SER A 39 -11.23 -20.80 6.02
C SER A 39 -12.57 -20.77 5.30
N ARG A 40 -13.23 -21.93 5.30
CA ARG A 40 -14.52 -22.10 4.62
C ARG A 40 -15.65 -21.61 5.50
N SER A 41 -16.58 -20.88 4.90
CA SER A 41 -17.81 -20.49 5.58
C SER A 41 -18.58 -21.69 6.12
N PRO A 42 -19.01 -21.64 7.39
CA PRO A 42 -19.74 -22.73 8.03
C PRO A 42 -21.13 -22.95 7.43
N VAL A 43 -21.65 -21.98 6.68
CA VAL A 43 -23.02 -22.01 6.13
C VAL A 43 -23.02 -22.33 4.64
N ARG A 44 -22.06 -21.82 3.86
CA ARG A 44 -22.07 -21.87 2.39
C ARG A 44 -20.92 -22.64 1.77
N ASN A 45 -19.96 -23.11 2.56
CA ASN A 45 -18.76 -23.83 2.10
C ASN A 45 -17.97 -23.08 0.99
N ARG A 46 -18.00 -21.74 1.07
CA ARG A 46 -17.26 -20.81 0.22
C ARG A 46 -16.00 -20.33 0.95
N PHE A 47 -15.06 -19.76 0.21
CA PHE A 47 -13.76 -19.31 0.71
C PHE A 47 -13.24 -18.15 -0.15
N SER A 48 -12.36 -17.34 0.42
CA SER A 48 -11.56 -16.32 -0.27
C SER A 48 -10.30 -16.95 -0.86
N LEU A 49 -9.78 -16.40 -1.96
CA LEU A 49 -8.58 -16.88 -2.65
C LEU A 49 -7.62 -15.73 -2.94
N ALA A 50 -6.36 -15.85 -2.49
CA ALA A 50 -5.31 -14.94 -2.87
C ALA A 50 -4.90 -15.15 -4.36
N PRO A 51 -4.66 -14.09 -5.15
CA PRO A 51 -4.66 -12.68 -4.74
C PRO A 51 -6.02 -11.97 -4.88
N ARG A 52 -7.05 -12.65 -5.38
CA ARG A 52 -8.33 -12.01 -5.79
C ARG A 52 -9.03 -11.30 -4.63
N GLU A 53 -9.09 -11.94 -3.48
CA GLU A 53 -9.68 -11.37 -2.25
C GLU A 53 -8.63 -10.90 -1.24
N SER A 54 -7.35 -10.78 -1.63
CA SER A 54 -6.32 -10.36 -0.67
C SER A 54 -6.53 -8.93 -0.20
N ALA A 55 -6.21 -8.68 1.07
CA ALA A 55 -6.12 -7.33 1.63
C ALA A 55 -5.23 -6.41 0.77
N VAL A 56 -5.58 -5.12 0.71
CA VAL A 56 -4.89 -4.14 -0.12
C VAL A 56 -3.66 -3.61 0.60
N LEU A 57 -2.48 -3.83 0.02
CA LEU A 57 -1.23 -3.22 0.50
C LEU A 57 -1.25 -1.71 0.24
N VAL A 58 -0.95 -0.90 1.26
CA VAL A 58 -0.73 0.55 1.08
C VAL A 58 0.69 0.77 0.56
N PRO A 59 0.87 1.22 -0.70
CA PRO A 59 2.19 1.31 -1.30
C PRO A 59 2.95 2.53 -0.78
N ASN A 60 4.28 2.41 -0.67
CA ASN A 60 5.21 3.52 -0.42
C ASN A 60 4.91 4.34 0.85
N LEU A 61 4.21 3.77 1.84
CA LEU A 61 3.98 4.41 3.12
C LEU A 61 5.22 4.24 4.01
N PRO A 62 5.81 5.31 4.57
CA PRO A 62 6.95 5.20 5.47
C PRO A 62 6.52 4.62 6.83
N LEU A 63 6.86 3.35 7.06
CA LEU A 63 6.50 2.58 8.26
C LEU A 63 7.68 2.51 9.25
N ALA A 64 8.10 3.64 9.80
CA ALA A 64 9.03 3.63 10.94
C ALA A 64 8.26 3.48 12.26
N ALA A 65 8.85 2.74 13.20
CA ALA A 65 8.26 2.55 14.53
C ALA A 65 7.99 3.90 15.20
N GLY A 66 6.79 4.06 15.77
CA GLY A 66 6.38 5.31 16.41
C GLY A 66 5.85 6.40 15.48
N ASN A 67 5.96 6.24 14.15
CA ASN A 67 5.26 7.11 13.21
C ASN A 67 3.75 7.07 13.48
N ILE A 68 3.09 8.20 13.22
CA ILE A 68 1.64 8.32 13.39
C ILE A 68 0.96 8.27 12.03
N LEU A 69 -0.04 7.41 11.88
CA LEU A 69 -0.95 7.38 10.75
C LEU A 69 -2.30 7.96 11.14
N THR A 70 -2.90 8.70 10.21
CA THR A 70 -4.27 9.21 10.28
C THR A 70 -4.99 8.90 8.97
N PHE A 71 -6.32 8.84 9.00
CA PHE A 71 -7.12 8.34 7.89
C PHE A 71 -8.23 9.32 7.51
N GLY A 72 -8.48 9.41 6.21
CA GLY A 72 -9.72 9.92 5.65
C GLY A 72 -10.34 8.84 4.78
N VAL A 73 -11.52 8.36 5.15
CA VAL A 73 -12.19 7.28 4.44
C VAL A 73 -13.58 7.70 4.04
N THR A 74 -13.94 7.40 2.79
CA THR A 74 -15.31 7.54 2.27
C THR A 74 -15.67 6.29 1.47
N GLY A 75 -16.82 6.31 0.80
CA GLY A 75 -17.36 5.14 0.11
C GLY A 75 -18.15 4.24 1.06
N SER A 76 -18.47 3.05 0.57
CA SER A 76 -19.34 2.12 1.27
C SER A 76 -19.15 0.71 0.76
N VAL A 77 -19.27 -0.26 1.65
CA VAL A 77 -19.23 -1.69 1.33
C VAL A 77 -20.46 -2.40 1.88
N ASN A 78 -20.64 -3.66 1.50
CA ASN A 78 -21.60 -4.54 2.15
C ASN A 78 -21.08 -5.99 2.11
N TYR A 79 -21.26 -6.70 3.23
CA TYR A 79 -20.91 -8.11 3.45
C TYR A 79 -21.78 -9.11 2.66
N LYS A 80 -22.59 -8.58 1.74
CA LYS A 80 -23.42 -9.32 0.81
C LYS A 80 -23.39 -8.61 -0.52
N SER A 81 -23.73 -9.36 -1.57
CA SER A 81 -23.85 -8.83 -2.93
C SER A 81 -25.13 -8.01 -3.12
N VAL A 82 -25.26 -6.92 -2.37
CA VAL A 82 -26.34 -5.93 -2.43
C VAL A 82 -25.78 -4.53 -2.56
N THR A 83 -26.64 -3.54 -2.78
CA THR A 83 -26.23 -2.13 -2.85
C THR A 83 -25.45 -1.75 -1.59
N PRO A 84 -24.19 -1.30 -1.71
CA PRO A 84 -23.39 -0.89 -0.57
C PRO A 84 -23.93 0.42 -0.01
N ILE A 85 -24.29 0.42 1.28
CA ILE A 85 -24.79 1.62 1.98
C ILE A 85 -24.12 1.82 3.34
N ASP A 86 -23.34 0.85 3.81
CA ASP A 86 -22.70 0.92 5.11
C ASP A 86 -21.42 1.76 5.00
N THR A 87 -21.29 2.73 5.90
CA THR A 87 -20.17 3.67 5.97
C THR A 87 -18.88 2.95 6.40
N PRO A 88 -17.71 3.62 6.35
CA PRO A 88 -16.46 3.03 6.81
C PRO A 88 -16.47 2.54 8.27
N ASP A 89 -17.33 3.07 9.13
CA ASP A 89 -17.52 2.58 10.51
C ASP A 89 -18.29 1.26 10.62
N GLY A 90 -18.86 0.80 9.52
CA GLY A 90 -19.62 -0.44 9.44
C GLY A 90 -21.10 -0.33 9.82
N ASP A 91 -21.77 -1.48 9.86
CA ASP A 91 -23.17 -1.63 10.27
C ASP A 91 -23.30 -1.69 11.82
N ARG A 92 -24.53 -1.73 12.35
CA ARG A 92 -24.76 -1.75 13.82
C ARG A 92 -24.41 -3.07 14.51
N THR A 93 -23.98 -4.08 13.77
CA THR A 93 -23.76 -5.44 14.26
C THR A 93 -22.28 -5.73 14.35
N VAL A 94 -21.85 -6.10 15.54
CA VAL A 94 -20.50 -6.59 15.77
C VAL A 94 -20.40 -8.02 15.29
N ALA A 95 -19.33 -8.33 14.56
CA ALA A 95 -18.93 -9.67 14.19
C ALA A 95 -17.52 -9.96 14.68
N THR A 96 -17.16 -11.23 14.62
CA THR A 96 -15.78 -11.73 14.67
C THR A 96 -15.52 -12.51 13.40
N HIS A 97 -14.25 -12.70 13.05
CA HIS A 97 -13.93 -13.71 12.07
C HIS A 97 -14.27 -15.09 12.62
N SER A 98 -15.11 -15.83 11.90
CA SER A 98 -15.74 -17.04 12.43
C SER A 98 -14.76 -18.18 12.63
N ALA A 99 -13.67 -18.19 11.87
CA ALA A 99 -12.63 -19.21 12.01
C ALA A 99 -11.63 -18.90 13.15
N GLY A 100 -11.69 -17.72 13.76
CA GLY A 100 -10.72 -17.32 14.77
C GLY A 100 -9.54 -16.56 14.17
N ASP A 101 -8.37 -16.76 14.76
CA ASP A 101 -7.11 -16.36 14.16
C ASP A 101 -6.86 -17.19 12.90
N GLU A 102 -6.35 -16.58 11.84
CA GLU A 102 -6.08 -17.28 10.59
C GLU A 102 -4.80 -16.77 9.94
N HIS A 103 -4.01 -17.69 9.36
CA HIS A 103 -2.71 -17.39 8.74
C HIS A 103 -1.74 -16.57 9.60
N GLY A 104 -1.79 -16.76 10.92
CA GLY A 104 -0.96 -16.01 11.87
C GLY A 104 -1.43 -14.56 12.11
N ILE A 105 -2.60 -14.18 11.56
CA ILE A 105 -3.25 -12.89 11.76
C ILE A 105 -4.33 -13.04 12.82
N SER A 106 -4.39 -12.10 13.76
CA SER A 106 -5.34 -12.17 14.88
C SER A 106 -6.79 -12.07 14.43
N ASN A 107 -7.69 -12.62 15.23
CA ASN A 107 -9.10 -12.28 15.16
C ASN A 107 -9.32 -10.82 15.64
N ILE A 108 -10.56 -10.37 15.55
CA ILE A 108 -11.06 -9.07 16.02
C ILE A 108 -12.54 -9.20 16.38
N SER A 109 -13.04 -8.35 17.28
CA SER A 109 -14.47 -8.05 17.37
C SER A 109 -14.71 -6.64 16.86
N ALA A 110 -15.41 -6.45 15.74
CA ALA A 110 -15.65 -5.14 15.14
C ALA A 110 -17.00 -5.10 14.40
N PRO A 111 -17.58 -3.91 14.15
CA PRO A 111 -18.74 -3.77 13.28
C PRO A 111 -18.51 -4.43 11.92
N ARG A 112 -19.47 -5.20 11.40
CA ARG A 112 -19.39 -5.68 10.01
C ARG A 112 -19.31 -4.50 9.05
N ASN A 113 -18.72 -4.72 7.89
CA ASN A 113 -18.45 -3.72 6.87
C ASN A 113 -17.46 -2.62 7.28
N SER A 114 -16.94 -2.57 8.51
CA SER A 114 -16.00 -1.51 8.85
C SER A 114 -14.67 -1.66 8.10
N LEU A 115 -13.97 -0.55 7.82
CA LEU A 115 -12.58 -0.60 7.37
C LEU A 115 -11.67 -1.06 8.52
N LEU A 116 -10.82 -2.04 8.21
CA LEU A 116 -9.82 -2.61 9.11
C LEU A 116 -8.40 -2.42 8.57
N GLY A 117 -7.44 -2.44 9.49
CA GLY A 117 -6.02 -2.43 9.18
C GLY A 117 -5.26 -3.56 9.85
N VAL A 118 -4.12 -3.94 9.27
CA VAL A 118 -3.14 -4.85 9.87
C VAL A 118 -1.73 -4.48 9.42
N PHE A 119 -0.80 -4.36 10.38
CA PHE A 119 0.63 -4.21 10.09
C PHE A 119 1.29 -5.58 10.01
N LEU A 120 2.16 -5.78 9.03
CA LEU A 120 3.00 -6.96 8.89
C LEU A 120 4.47 -6.57 8.85
N ASP A 121 5.32 -7.50 9.28
CA ASP A 121 6.76 -7.45 9.05
C ASP A 121 7.08 -7.96 7.62
N ALA A 122 8.35 -8.27 7.32
CA ALA A 122 8.74 -8.74 5.99
C ALA A 122 8.41 -10.24 5.75
N GLN A 123 8.06 -10.98 6.78
CA GLN A 123 7.92 -12.42 6.78
C GLN A 123 6.49 -12.83 6.41
N GLN A 124 6.31 -14.03 5.86
CA GLN A 124 4.97 -14.57 5.63
C GLN A 124 4.27 -14.78 6.99
N PRO A 125 3.03 -14.28 7.18
CA PRO A 125 2.44 -14.14 8.52
C PRO A 125 2.18 -15.48 9.22
N ASN A 126 1.89 -16.54 8.45
CA ASN A 126 1.56 -17.87 9.00
C ASN A 126 2.77 -18.66 9.53
N LEU A 127 3.99 -18.10 9.45
CA LEU A 127 5.19 -18.72 9.99
C LEU A 127 5.35 -18.53 11.51
N SER A 128 4.44 -17.78 12.13
CA SER A 128 4.40 -17.57 13.57
C SER A 128 2.96 -17.40 14.08
N PRO A 129 2.70 -17.61 15.38
CA PRO A 129 1.36 -17.45 15.93
C PRO A 129 0.82 -16.02 15.78
N ALA A 130 -0.50 -15.92 15.78
CA ALA A 130 -1.20 -14.64 15.85
C ALA A 130 -1.05 -13.98 17.23
N PRO A 131 -1.02 -12.64 17.30
CA PRO A 131 -1.11 -11.92 18.58
C PRO A 131 -2.54 -11.96 19.13
N PRO A 132 -2.76 -11.56 20.40
CA PRO A 132 -4.11 -11.46 20.97
C PRO A 132 -5.04 -10.54 20.16
N ALA A 133 -6.30 -10.94 20.03
CA ALA A 133 -7.32 -10.16 19.32
C ALA A 133 -7.68 -8.86 20.05
N LEU A 134 -7.99 -7.81 19.27
CA LEU A 134 -8.57 -6.56 19.78
C LEU A 134 -10.11 -6.61 19.76
N ASN A 135 -10.74 -5.83 20.64
CA ASN A 135 -12.19 -5.79 20.78
C ASN A 135 -12.73 -4.35 20.66
N PHE A 136 -13.43 -4.11 19.55
CA PHE A 136 -14.09 -2.85 19.16
C PHE A 136 -15.63 -2.98 19.18
N SER A 137 -16.16 -3.89 20.00
CA SER A 137 -17.61 -4.14 20.09
C SER A 137 -18.41 -2.96 20.64
N THR A 138 -17.78 -2.07 21.40
CA THR A 138 -18.45 -0.92 22.03
C THR A 138 -18.11 0.40 21.33
N PRO A 139 -19.01 1.40 21.35
CA PRO A 139 -18.69 2.74 20.88
C PRO A 139 -17.43 3.31 21.54
N ASP A 140 -17.27 3.15 22.86
CA ASP A 140 -16.10 3.67 23.58
C ASP A 140 -14.79 3.06 23.07
N SER A 141 -14.77 1.74 22.81
CA SER A 141 -13.60 1.08 22.21
C SER A 141 -13.28 1.57 20.80
N ARG A 142 -14.29 2.05 20.04
CA ARG A 142 -14.11 2.62 18.70
C ARG A 142 -13.75 4.10 18.73
N ASN A 143 -14.01 4.81 19.83
CA ASN A 143 -13.72 6.23 20.03
C ASN A 143 -12.33 6.49 20.64
N TYR A 144 -11.34 5.63 20.36
CA TYR A 144 -9.96 5.85 20.80
C TYR A 144 -9.39 7.12 20.15
N LEU A 145 -8.52 7.83 20.86
CA LEU A 145 -7.76 8.95 20.28
C LEU A 145 -6.46 8.47 19.65
N GLN A 146 -5.84 7.46 20.27
CA GLN A 146 -4.61 6.83 19.79
C GLN A 146 -4.66 5.33 20.04
N LEU A 147 -4.18 4.54 19.09
CA LEU A 147 -4.04 3.09 19.18
C LEU A 147 -2.64 2.67 18.74
N ALA A 148 -2.04 1.71 19.43
CA ALA A 148 -0.75 1.11 19.07
C ALA A 148 -0.93 -0.40 18.84
N PRO A 149 -1.35 -0.84 17.63
CA PRO A 149 -1.52 -2.25 17.30
C PRO A 149 -0.17 -2.98 17.26
N LEU A 150 -0.17 -4.29 17.48
CA LEU A 150 0.99 -5.17 17.25
C LEU A 150 1.10 -5.61 15.78
N ILE A 151 2.26 -6.15 15.39
CA ILE A 151 2.43 -6.87 14.13
C ILE A 151 1.48 -8.07 14.08
N LYS A 152 0.78 -8.25 12.94
CA LYS A 152 -0.28 -9.24 12.68
C LYS A 152 -1.56 -9.04 13.51
N GLN A 153 -1.71 -7.92 14.20
CA GLN A 153 -2.91 -7.61 14.97
C GLN A 153 -3.87 -6.79 14.13
N VAL A 154 -5.07 -7.31 13.90
CA VAL A 154 -6.13 -6.61 13.16
C VAL A 154 -6.75 -5.56 14.07
N PHE A 155 -6.98 -4.35 13.53
CA PHE A 155 -7.57 -3.24 14.26
C PHE A 155 -8.62 -2.49 13.44
N PHE A 156 -9.58 -1.89 14.14
CA PHE A 156 -10.60 -1.01 13.56
C PHE A 156 -9.95 0.30 13.10
N ILE A 157 -10.34 0.79 11.91
CA ILE A 157 -9.98 2.14 11.43
C ILE A 157 -11.23 3.00 11.28
N GLY A 158 -12.33 2.42 10.78
CA GLY A 158 -13.54 3.18 10.53
C GLY A 158 -13.34 4.26 9.48
N ASP A 159 -13.96 5.41 9.71
CA ASP A 159 -13.75 6.63 8.92
C ASP A 159 -12.48 7.43 9.31
N GLY A 160 -11.75 6.95 10.32
CA GLY A 160 -10.58 7.60 10.90
C GLY A 160 -10.90 8.65 11.97
N ARG A 161 -12.15 8.73 12.45
CA ARG A 161 -12.61 9.69 13.44
C ARG A 161 -13.40 9.02 14.56
N THR A 162 -13.36 9.66 15.72
CA THR A 162 -14.35 9.40 16.78
C THR A 162 -15.73 9.90 16.34
N ASP A 163 -16.79 9.46 17.02
CA ASP A 163 -18.17 9.93 16.85
C ASP A 163 -18.33 11.46 17.01
N ARG A 164 -17.34 12.13 17.63
CA ARG A 164 -17.28 13.59 17.78
C ARG A 164 -16.49 14.29 16.68
N GLY A 165 -16.04 13.56 15.67
CA GLY A 165 -15.26 14.08 14.54
C GLY A 165 -13.77 14.33 14.85
N VAL A 166 -13.28 13.91 16.03
CA VAL A 166 -11.85 14.03 16.37
C VAL A 166 -11.06 12.97 15.58
N ILE A 167 -9.98 13.39 14.92
CA ILE A 167 -9.08 12.51 14.18
C ILE A 167 -8.43 11.50 15.12
N GLN A 168 -8.48 10.23 14.73
CA GLN A 168 -7.84 9.14 15.45
C GLN A 168 -6.43 8.90 14.91
N GLN A 169 -5.54 8.51 15.81
CA GLN A 169 -4.13 8.26 15.49
C GLN A 169 -3.78 6.79 15.67
N ILE A 170 -3.07 6.22 14.70
CA ILE A 170 -2.51 4.88 14.77
C ILE A 170 -1.00 4.97 14.84
N VAL A 171 -0.41 4.39 15.88
CA VAL A 171 1.04 4.30 16.05
C VAL A 171 1.55 3.09 15.28
N VAL A 172 2.51 3.30 14.38
CA VAL A 172 3.16 2.21 13.65
C VAL A 172 3.98 1.35 14.62
N PRO A 173 3.76 0.03 14.69
CA PRO A 173 4.52 -0.85 15.58
C PRO A 173 5.97 -1.02 15.14
N GLU A 174 6.82 -1.40 16.10
CA GLU A 174 8.18 -1.84 15.81
C GLU A 174 8.20 -3.05 14.87
N GLY A 175 9.09 -3.02 13.88
CA GLY A 175 9.25 -4.08 12.88
C GLY A 175 8.24 -4.06 11.72
N ALA A 176 7.30 -3.09 11.69
CA ALA A 176 6.37 -2.97 10.58
C ALA A 176 7.11 -2.61 9.28
N SER A 177 6.83 -3.36 8.21
CA SER A 177 7.36 -3.07 6.88
C SER A 177 6.28 -3.09 5.80
N ARG A 178 5.09 -3.60 6.13
CA ARG A 178 3.91 -3.61 5.26
C ARG A 178 2.68 -3.23 6.06
N PHE A 179 1.76 -2.51 5.42
CA PHE A 179 0.48 -2.15 6.00
C PHE A 179 -0.64 -2.48 5.02
N TYR A 180 -1.61 -3.27 5.48
CA TYR A 180 -2.71 -3.77 4.66
C TYR A 180 -4.05 -3.28 5.19
N LEU A 181 -4.99 -3.09 4.26
CA LEU A 181 -6.36 -2.67 4.52
C LEU A 181 -7.35 -3.72 3.98
N GLY A 182 -8.42 -3.94 4.72
CA GLY A 182 -9.51 -4.83 4.33
C GLY A 182 -10.83 -4.45 4.97
N ALA A 183 -11.90 -5.12 4.58
CA ALA A 183 -13.23 -4.90 5.13
C ALA A 183 -13.54 -5.94 6.22
N MET A 184 -14.32 -5.55 7.23
CA MET A 184 -14.80 -6.49 8.25
C MET A 184 -15.99 -7.31 7.75
N ASP A 185 -15.93 -8.61 7.97
CA ASP A 185 -17.03 -9.56 7.84
C ASP A 185 -16.72 -10.78 8.73
N ALA A 186 -17.62 -11.75 8.77
CA ALA A 186 -17.45 -12.97 9.54
C ALA A 186 -16.82 -14.11 8.72
N PHE A 187 -17.08 -14.17 7.41
CA PHE A 187 -16.66 -15.19 6.44
C PHE A 187 -17.12 -14.76 5.02
N ASP A 188 -16.69 -15.47 3.97
CA ASP A 188 -17.21 -15.33 2.58
C ASP A 188 -16.95 -14.01 1.84
N TRP A 189 -15.88 -13.26 2.16
CA TRP A 189 -15.53 -11.98 1.51
C TRP A 189 -15.69 -11.92 -0.02
N SER A 190 -15.50 -13.03 -0.72
CA SER A 190 -15.76 -13.16 -2.16
C SER A 190 -17.15 -12.70 -2.65
N ASP A 191 -18.18 -12.64 -1.80
CA ASP A 191 -19.52 -12.16 -2.16
C ASP A 191 -19.86 -10.75 -1.67
N ASN A 192 -18.89 -10.08 -1.04
CA ASN A 192 -19.01 -8.69 -0.62
C ASN A 192 -19.03 -7.75 -1.84
N ALA A 193 -19.60 -6.57 -1.64
CA ALA A 193 -19.72 -5.55 -2.67
C ALA A 193 -19.24 -4.18 -2.16
N GLY A 194 -19.00 -3.27 -3.10
CA GLY A 194 -18.61 -1.89 -2.81
C GLY A 194 -17.12 -1.69 -2.59
N ILE A 195 -16.75 -0.43 -2.38
CA ILE A 195 -15.36 0.04 -2.28
C ILE A 195 -15.30 1.19 -1.26
N PHE A 196 -14.24 1.20 -0.47
CA PHE A 196 -13.82 2.36 0.31
C PHE A 196 -12.76 3.16 -0.44
N ASP A 197 -12.95 4.48 -0.49
CA ASP A 197 -11.94 5.42 -0.95
C ASP A 197 -11.11 5.87 0.26
N VAL A 198 -9.82 5.52 0.28
CA VAL A 198 -8.95 5.70 1.45
C VAL A 198 -7.80 6.66 1.12
N ALA A 199 -7.64 7.66 1.98
CA ALA A 199 -6.42 8.46 2.11
C ALA A 199 -5.75 8.15 3.46
N VAL A 200 -4.48 7.77 3.41
CA VAL A 200 -3.64 7.52 4.59
C VAL A 200 -2.57 8.59 4.68
N THR A 201 -2.53 9.34 5.78
CA THR A 201 -1.50 10.33 6.04
C THR A 201 -0.58 9.86 7.14
N GLY A 202 0.70 9.68 6.83
CA GLY A 202 1.75 9.38 7.80
C GLY A 202 2.54 10.62 8.16
N THR A 203 2.72 10.88 9.45
CA THR A 203 3.66 11.89 9.97
C THR A 203 4.89 11.21 10.53
N TYR A 204 6.07 11.67 10.11
CA TYR A 204 7.36 11.12 10.48
C TYR A 204 8.35 12.24 10.79
N GLU A 205 9.25 11.99 11.73
CA GLU A 205 10.36 12.90 12.01
C GLU A 205 11.45 12.68 10.95
N GLU A 206 11.67 13.67 10.10
CA GLU A 206 12.83 13.66 9.22
C GLU A 206 14.01 14.28 9.96
N VAL A 207 15.08 13.50 10.13
CA VAL A 207 16.36 14.04 10.63
C VAL A 207 16.99 14.81 9.48
N THR A 208 16.84 16.14 9.49
CA THR A 208 17.55 16.99 8.54
C THR A 208 19.03 16.98 8.94
N ASN A 209 19.86 16.34 8.12
CA ASN A 209 21.30 16.56 8.21
C ASN A 209 21.55 18.04 7.85
N PRO A 210 22.40 18.77 8.60
CA PRO A 210 22.74 20.14 8.23
C PRO A 210 23.22 20.15 6.76
N PRO A 211 22.86 21.17 5.96
CA PRO A 211 23.30 21.25 4.58
C PRO A 211 24.82 21.05 4.57
N SER A 212 25.28 20.09 3.75
CA SER A 212 26.71 19.87 3.53
C SER A 212 27.35 21.24 3.26
N PRO A 213 28.47 21.61 3.93
CA PRO A 213 29.09 22.89 3.68
C PRO A 213 29.27 23.02 2.18
N SER A 214 28.67 24.08 1.61
CA SER A 214 28.78 24.40 0.20
C SER A 214 30.25 24.22 -0.21
N PRO A 215 30.54 23.54 -1.34
CA PRO A 215 31.92 23.42 -1.78
C PRO A 215 32.51 24.82 -1.79
N ALA A 216 33.64 24.99 -1.10
CA ALA A 216 34.35 26.26 -1.06
C ALA A 216 34.48 26.78 -2.50
N PRO A 217 34.30 28.08 -2.76
CA PRO A 217 34.57 28.61 -4.09
C PRO A 217 35.96 28.16 -4.51
N SER A 218 36.07 27.55 -5.70
CA SER A 218 37.38 27.21 -6.28
C SER A 218 38.30 28.42 -6.14
N PRO A 219 39.59 28.24 -5.78
CA PRO A 219 40.53 29.35 -5.76
C PRO A 219 40.44 30.09 -7.11
N ALA A 220 40.26 31.41 -7.05
CA ALA A 220 40.31 32.25 -8.23
C ALA A 220 41.60 31.92 -8.98
N GLY A 221 41.46 31.65 -10.28
CA GLY A 221 42.48 31.05 -11.13
C GLY A 221 43.88 31.59 -10.88
N GLU A 222 44.76 30.68 -10.48
CA GLU A 222 46.19 30.87 -10.67
C GLU A 222 46.42 30.94 -12.19
N ILE A 223 46.86 32.09 -12.67
CA ILE A 223 47.21 32.31 -14.07
C ILE A 223 48.33 31.31 -14.39
N PRO A 224 48.16 30.36 -15.32
CA PRO A 224 49.24 29.47 -15.68
C PRO A 224 50.40 30.28 -16.30
N PRO A 225 51.67 29.89 -16.07
CA PRO A 225 52.81 30.55 -16.70
C PRO A 225 52.65 30.55 -18.22
N ILE A 226 52.89 31.71 -18.84
CA ILE A 226 52.95 31.83 -20.30
C ILE A 226 54.24 31.13 -20.75
N ASP A 227 54.10 30.00 -21.43
CA ASP A 227 55.19 29.32 -22.11
C ASP A 227 55.41 29.98 -23.50
N PRO A 228 56.57 30.57 -23.81
CA PRO A 228 56.75 31.35 -25.04
C PRO A 228 57.04 30.53 -26.32
N GLU A 229 56.97 29.19 -26.30
CA GLU A 229 57.22 28.38 -27.51
C GLU A 229 56.08 27.41 -27.85
N ALA A 230 55.11 27.90 -28.63
CA ALA A 230 54.23 27.03 -29.42
C ALA A 230 53.78 27.74 -30.70
N VAL A 231 54.72 27.90 -31.64
CA VAL A 231 54.42 28.23 -33.03
C VAL A 231 54.17 26.93 -33.81
N ALA A 232 52.88 26.65 -34.05
CA ALA A 232 52.23 25.92 -35.15
C ALA A 232 52.91 24.72 -35.86
N VAL A 233 52.19 23.58 -35.92
CA VAL A 233 51.99 22.75 -37.12
C VAL A 233 50.62 22.05 -37.04
N PRO A 234 49.68 22.21 -38.01
CA PRO A 234 48.48 21.37 -38.08
C PRO A 234 48.74 20.08 -38.89
N GLU A 235 48.43 18.92 -38.32
CA GLU A 235 48.45 17.64 -39.04
C GLU A 235 47.13 17.35 -39.79
N PRO A 236 47.18 16.59 -40.90
CA PRO A 236 46.04 16.38 -41.80
C PRO A 236 45.01 15.38 -41.26
N ALA A 237 43.73 15.69 -41.49
CA ALA A 237 42.60 14.82 -41.18
C ALA A 237 42.68 13.48 -41.93
N THR A 238 42.72 12.39 -41.16
CA THR A 238 42.52 11.03 -41.70
C THR A 238 41.03 10.71 -41.71
N VAL A 239 40.46 10.60 -42.91
CA VAL A 239 39.11 10.10 -43.18
C VAL A 239 39.16 8.57 -43.22
N ILE A 240 38.52 7.90 -42.26
CA ILE A 240 38.25 6.45 -42.34
C ILE A 240 36.78 6.27 -42.71
N GLY A 241 36.54 5.89 -43.97
CA GLY A 241 35.28 5.33 -44.41
C GLY A 241 35.16 3.86 -43.99
N SER A 242 33.96 3.45 -43.62
CA SER A 242 33.57 2.03 -43.64
C SER A 242 32.10 1.92 -44.00
N PHE A 243 31.87 1.19 -45.09
CA PHE A 243 30.60 0.86 -45.71
C PHE A 243 29.76 -0.07 -44.82
N LEU A 244 28.45 0.17 -44.72
CA LEU A 244 27.46 -0.91 -44.78
C LEU A 244 26.09 -0.33 -45.17
N GLY A 245 25.60 -0.74 -46.34
CA GLY A 245 24.24 -0.45 -46.76
C GLY A 245 23.23 -1.36 -46.07
N PHE A 246 21.96 -0.97 -46.08
CA PHE A 246 20.84 -1.85 -46.39
C PHE A 246 19.63 -0.97 -46.69
N GLY A 247 19.04 -1.19 -47.86
CA GLY A 247 17.89 -0.46 -48.33
C GLY A 247 16.55 -1.08 -47.91
N ILE A 248 15.53 -0.32 -48.32
CA ILE A 248 14.16 -0.70 -48.65
C ILE A 248 13.20 -0.89 -47.46
N LEU A 249 12.43 0.17 -47.25
CA LEU A 249 11.18 0.25 -46.52
C LEU A 249 10.10 -0.56 -47.26
N GLY A 250 9.70 -1.72 -46.70
CA GLY A 250 8.62 -2.56 -47.20
C GLY A 250 7.34 -2.39 -46.38
N ALA A 251 6.30 -1.85 -46.99
CA ALA A 251 4.95 -1.72 -46.43
C ALA A 251 4.26 -3.09 -46.28
N GLY A 252 3.83 -3.42 -45.05
CA GLY A 252 3.09 -4.64 -44.75
C GLY A 252 1.61 -4.52 -45.06
N ALA A 253 1.19 -5.10 -46.19
CA ALA A 253 -0.20 -5.25 -46.58
C ALA A 253 -0.91 -6.38 -45.82
N ARG A 254 -2.13 -6.05 -45.37
CA ARG A 254 -3.25 -6.92 -44.96
C ARG A 254 -3.22 -8.33 -45.58
N HIS A 255 -3.39 -9.35 -44.74
CA HIS A 255 -3.91 -10.65 -45.18
C HIS A 255 -5.16 -11.08 -44.43
N LYS A 256 -6.14 -11.46 -45.25
CA LYS A 256 -7.48 -11.95 -44.91
C LYS A 256 -7.40 -13.29 -44.18
N ARG A 257 -8.24 -13.49 -43.16
CA ARG A 257 -8.74 -14.83 -42.82
C ARG A 257 -10.22 -14.90 -43.19
N LYS A 258 -10.51 -15.73 -44.19
CA LYS A 258 -11.84 -16.28 -44.46
C LYS A 258 -12.13 -17.33 -43.39
N GLN A 259 -13.30 -17.26 -42.77
CA GLN A 259 -13.96 -18.46 -42.25
C GLN A 259 -15.42 -18.42 -42.71
N LYS A 260 -15.79 -19.45 -43.47
CA LYS A 260 -17.11 -19.67 -44.05
C LYS A 260 -18.07 -20.16 -42.95
N GLN A 261 -19.17 -19.43 -42.80
CA GLN A 261 -20.58 -19.82 -42.71
C GLN A 261 -21.04 -21.22 -42.25
N LYS A 262 -22.26 -21.16 -41.68
CA LYS A 262 -23.35 -22.16 -41.55
C LYS A 262 -23.33 -22.92 -40.21
N ILE A 263 -24.41 -23.00 -39.40
CA ILE A 263 -25.86 -23.06 -39.68
C ILE A 263 -26.66 -22.47 -38.52
N SER A 264 -27.77 -21.79 -38.82
CA SER A 264 -28.89 -21.51 -37.90
C SER A 264 -30.17 -22.17 -38.42
N GLU A 265 -30.86 -22.88 -37.51
CA GLU A 265 -32.31 -23.13 -37.41
C GLU A 265 -33.00 -24.11 -38.38
N PRO A 266 -34.18 -24.66 -38.01
CA PRO A 266 -35.08 -24.35 -36.87
C PRO A 266 -35.03 -25.30 -35.68
#